data_AF-A0A6L8DU63-F1
#
_entry.id   AF-A0A6L8DU63-F1
#
_cell.length_a   1.000
_cell.length_b   1.000
_cell.length_c   1.000
_cell.angle_alpha   90.00
_cell.angle_beta   90.00
_cell.angle_gamma   90.00
#
_symmetry.space_group_name_H-M   'P 1'
#
loop_
_entity.id
_entity.type
_entity.pdbx_description
1 polymer ?
#
loop_
_entity_poly.entity_id
_entity_poly.type
_entity_poly.pdbx_seq_one_letter_code
_entity_poly.pdbx_strand_id
1 'polypeptide(L)'
;MKTTTDPTPSPPLVPDTLTVVLIDDTPNYVAIVHENEWRPYARRTVQIRLTDEQRRQLAPRETGMIHGKQQHEQVLQAWLEPATQPLGNDAA
;
A
#
# COMPACT_ATOMS: atom_id res chain seq x y z
N MET A 1 -38.23 -12.97 23.59
CA MET A 1 -37.07 -12.09 23.38
C MET A 1 -36.08 -12.84 22.49
N LYS A 2 -35.87 -12.41 21.23
CA LYS A 2 -34.89 -13.01 20.32
C LYS A 2 -33.61 -12.17 20.36
N THR A 3 -32.56 -12.70 20.99
CA THR A 3 -31.21 -12.14 20.92
C THR A 3 -30.67 -12.42 19.52
N THR A 4 -30.71 -11.40 18.65
CA THR A 4 -30.04 -11.45 17.35
C THR A 4 -28.58 -11.08 17.60
N THR A 5 -27.71 -12.09 17.66
CA THR A 5 -26.27 -11.91 17.73
C THR A 5 -25.80 -11.39 16.38
N ASP A 6 -25.56 -10.08 16.29
CA ASP A 6 -24.95 -9.42 15.13
C ASP A 6 -23.57 -10.08 14.91
N PRO A 7 -23.23 -10.59 13.71
CA PRO A 7 -21.91 -11.20 13.50
C PRO A 7 -20.85 -10.12 13.65
N THR A 8 -19.98 -10.28 14.65
CA THR A 8 -18.76 -9.49 14.80
C THR A 8 -18.03 -9.46 13.45
N PRO A 9 -17.77 -8.27 12.86
CA PRO A 9 -17.01 -8.22 11.61
C PRO A 9 -15.64 -8.84 11.87
N SER A 10 -15.32 -9.89 11.14
CA SER A 10 -13.99 -10.50 11.20
C SER A 10 -12.93 -9.46 10.86
N PRO A 11 -11.77 -9.44 11.55
CA PRO A 11 -10.72 -8.50 11.22
C PRO A 11 -10.33 -8.65 9.75
N PRO A 12 -10.02 -7.54 9.04
CA PRO A 12 -9.60 -7.60 7.65
C PRO A 12 -8.37 -8.52 7.53
N LEU A 13 -8.51 -9.56 6.71
CA LEU A 13 -7.45 -10.52 6.49
C LEU A 13 -6.31 -9.83 5.73
N VAL A 14 -5.11 -9.79 6.31
CA VAL A 14 -3.91 -9.42 5.55
C VAL A 14 -3.70 -10.52 4.50
N PRO A 15 -3.65 -10.20 3.20
CA PRO A 15 -3.46 -11.21 2.17
C PRO A 15 -2.10 -11.89 2.34
N ASP A 16 -2.00 -13.14 1.92
CA ASP A 16 -0.73 -13.88 1.95
C ASP A 16 0.27 -13.40 0.89
N THR A 17 -0.22 -12.65 -0.09
CA THR A 17 0.52 -12.15 -1.23
C THR A 17 0.21 -10.66 -1.43
N LEU A 18 1.26 -9.87 -1.60
CA LEU A 18 1.17 -8.44 -1.89
C LEU A 18 1.53 -8.19 -3.35
N THR A 19 0.68 -7.44 -4.05
CA THR A 19 0.92 -7.01 -5.43
C THR A 19 1.66 -5.67 -5.42
N VAL A 20 2.89 -5.64 -5.94
CA VAL A 20 3.69 -4.42 -6.10
C VAL A 20 3.79 -4.07 -7.58
N VAL A 21 3.63 -2.79 -7.90
CA VAL A 21 3.96 -2.26 -9.24
C VAL A 21 5.36 -1.67 -9.18
N LEU A 22 6.27 -2.21 -9.97
CA LEU A 22 7.60 -1.65 -10.16
C LEU A 22 7.61 -0.79 -11.42
N ILE A 23 8.16 0.40 -11.27
CA ILE A 23 8.27 1.42 -12.30
C ILE A 23 9.75 1.49 -12.71
N ASP A 24 10.03 1.46 -14.01
CA ASP A 24 11.39 1.67 -14.51
C ASP A 24 11.55 3.14 -14.92
N ASP A 25 12.27 3.89 -14.09
CA ASP A 25 12.37 5.34 -14.23
C ASP A 25 13.19 5.76 -15.45
N THR A 26 14.09 4.92 -15.96
CA THR A 26 14.94 5.26 -17.10
C THR A 26 14.16 5.40 -18.42
N PRO A 27 13.41 4.38 -18.90
CA PRO A 27 12.57 4.51 -20.08
C PRO A 27 11.43 5.51 -19.88
N ASN A 28 10.93 5.67 -18.65
CA ASN A 28 9.90 6.66 -18.35
C ASN A 28 10.43 8.09 -18.46
N TYR A 29 11.63 8.35 -17.94
CA TYR A 29 12.33 9.63 -18.09
C TYR A 29 12.54 9.95 -19.57
N VAL A 30 13.02 8.99 -20.36
CA VAL A 30 13.20 9.19 -21.82
C VAL A 30 11.86 9.49 -22.50
N ALA A 31 10.80 8.76 -22.17
CA ALA A 31 9.46 9.02 -22.72
C ALA A 31 8.96 10.43 -22.37
N ILE A 32 9.24 10.92 -21.16
CA ILE A 32 8.85 12.27 -20.70
C ILE A 32 9.68 13.35 -21.39
N VAL A 33 11.01 13.22 -21.38
CA VAL A 33 11.95 14.25 -21.87
C VAL A 33 11.90 14.39 -23.39
N HIS A 34 11.64 13.31 -24.11
CA HIS A 34 11.58 13.30 -25.57
C HIS A 34 10.13 13.29 -26.11
N GLU A 35 9.19 13.90 -25.38
CA GLU A 35 7.77 14.11 -25.80
C GLU A 35 7.08 12.86 -26.37
N ASN A 36 7.25 11.70 -25.73
CA ASN A 36 6.74 10.42 -26.20
C ASN A 36 7.14 10.12 -27.66
N GLU A 37 8.42 9.77 -27.89
CA GLU A 37 8.88 9.03 -29.08
C GLU A 37 8.21 7.63 -29.22
N TRP A 38 6.93 7.47 -28.84
CA TRP A 38 6.17 6.22 -28.78
C TRP A 38 6.79 5.17 -27.86
N ARG A 39 7.68 5.59 -26.95
CA ARG A 39 8.27 4.68 -25.97
C ARG A 39 7.25 4.40 -24.86
N PRO A 40 6.86 3.13 -24.64
CA PRO A 40 5.91 2.79 -23.61
C PRO A 40 6.54 3.03 -22.24
N TYR A 41 5.73 3.52 -21.29
CA TYR A 41 6.10 3.50 -19.88
C TYR A 41 6.34 2.06 -19.44
N ALA A 42 7.51 1.80 -18.86
CA ALA A 42 7.86 0.48 -18.41
C ALA A 42 7.40 0.31 -16.96
N ARG A 43 6.38 -0.55 -16.80
CA ARG A 43 5.84 -0.98 -15.50
C ARG A 43 5.75 -2.49 -15.50
N ARG A 44 6.02 -3.12 -14.37
CA ARG A 44 5.74 -4.55 -14.17
C ARG A 44 5.09 -4.80 -12.82
N THR A 45 4.17 -5.75 -12.80
CA THR A 45 3.52 -6.21 -11.58
C THR A 45 4.29 -7.40 -11.01
N VAL A 46 4.60 -7.36 -9.72
CA VAL A 46 5.27 -8.44 -8.99
C VAL A 46 4.39 -8.88 -7.84
N GLN A 47 4.26 -10.18 -7.66
CA GLN A 47 3.59 -10.79 -6.52
C GLN A 47 4.64 -11.20 -5.49
N ILE A 48 4.54 -10.65 -4.28
CA ILE A 48 5.45 -10.94 -3.17
C ILE A 48 4.68 -11.73 -2.13
N ARG A 49 5.09 -12.97 -1.87
CA ARG A 49 4.53 -13.75 -0.78
C ARG A 49 5.07 -13.25 0.55
N LEU A 50 4.18 -12.92 1.47
CA LEU A 50 4.54 -12.40 2.79
C LEU A 50 4.83 -13.56 3.74
N THR A 51 5.86 -13.38 4.58
CA THR A 51 6.12 -14.28 5.70
C THR A 51 5.07 -14.09 6.80
N ASP A 52 4.94 -15.08 7.68
CA ASP A 52 4.04 -14.98 8.84
C ASP A 52 4.33 -13.76 9.70
N GLU A 53 5.61 -13.42 9.87
CA GLU A 53 6.04 -12.25 10.61
C GLU A 53 5.61 -10.94 9.93
N GLN A 54 5.81 -10.84 8.62
CA GLN A 54 5.37 -9.65 7.85
C GLN A 54 3.86 -9.50 7.87
N ARG A 55 3.11 -10.61 7.82
CA ARG A 55 1.64 -10.60 7.92
C ARG A 55 1.17 -10.10 9.29
N ARG A 56 1.87 -10.48 10.37
CA ARG A 56 1.59 -9.94 11.71
C ARG A 56 1.84 -8.45 11.81
N GLN A 57 2.92 -7.96 11.20
CA GLN A 57 3.27 -6.53 11.22
C GLN A 57 2.27 -5.67 10.43
N LEU A 58 1.64 -6.24 9.40
CA LEU A 58 0.62 -5.56 8.59
C LEU A 58 -0.80 -5.74 9.13
N ALA A 59 -1.01 -6.59 10.14
CA ALA A 59 -2.32 -6.85 10.70
C ALA A 59 -2.86 -5.60 11.41
N PRO A 60 -4.07 -5.15 11.07
CA PRO A 60 -4.67 -3.99 11.74
C PRO A 60 -4.79 -4.18 13.23
N ARG A 61 -4.34 -3.17 13.96
CA ARG A 61 -4.46 -3.15 15.42
C ARG A 61 -5.88 -2.76 15.82
N GLU A 62 -6.34 -3.30 16.96
CA GLU A 62 -7.55 -2.82 17.61
C GLU A 62 -7.28 -1.42 18.18
N THR A 63 -8.10 -0.44 17.78
CA THR A 63 -7.95 0.96 18.17
C THR A 63 -8.94 1.37 19.25
N GLY A 64 -10.01 0.59 19.45
CA GLY A 64 -11.00 0.84 20.49
C GLY A 64 -12.39 0.37 20.10
N MET A 65 -13.39 1.09 20.61
CA MET A 65 -14.79 0.64 20.63
C MET A 65 -15.72 1.82 20.33
N ILE A 66 -16.54 1.70 19.29
CA ILE A 66 -17.55 2.72 18.90
C ILE A 66 -18.91 2.04 18.75
N HIS A 67 -19.93 2.54 19.44
CA HIS A 67 -21.32 2.05 19.37
C HIS A 67 -21.47 0.53 19.54
N GLY A 68 -20.77 -0.09 20.49
CA GLY A 68 -20.85 -1.55 20.67
C GLY A 68 -19.94 -2.36 19.75
N LYS A 69 -19.20 -1.73 18.81
CA LYS A 69 -18.39 -2.43 17.80
C LYS A 69 -16.91 -2.11 17.93
N GLN A 70 -16.07 -3.15 17.95
CA GLN A 70 -14.61 -3.04 17.90
C GLN A 70 -14.18 -2.33 16.63
N GLN A 71 -13.26 -1.38 16.79
CA GLN A 71 -12.65 -0.61 15.72
C GLN A 71 -11.23 -1.09 15.51
N HIS A 72 -10.83 -1.18 14.25
CA HIS A 72 -9.49 -1.56 13.84
C HIS A 72 -8.89 -0.47 12.96
N GLU A 73 -7.57 -0.44 12.87
CA GLU A 73 -6.89 0.35 11.85
C GLU A 73 -7.36 -0.04 10.45
N GLN A 74 -7.35 0.91 9.51
CA GLN A 74 -7.57 0.61 8.11
C GLN A 74 -6.22 0.50 7.42
N VAL A 75 -5.99 -0.61 6.72
CA VAL A 75 -4.84 -0.74 5.83
C VAL A 75 -5.15 0.02 4.55
N LEU A 76 -4.49 1.15 4.34
CA LEU A 76 -4.58 1.91 3.12
C LEU A 76 -3.39 1.58 2.22
N GLN A 77 -3.64 1.46 0.91
CA GLN A 77 -2.58 1.41 -0.07
C GLN A 77 -2.06 2.84 -0.27
N ALA A 78 -0.95 3.17 0.38
CA ALA A 78 -0.25 4.41 0.10
C ALA A 78 0.37 4.32 -1.30
N TRP A 79 0.07 5.28 -2.17
CA TRP A 79 0.92 5.55 -3.32
C TRP A 79 2.24 6.06 -2.76
N LEU A 80 3.33 5.36 -3.01
CA LEU A 80 4.67 5.86 -2.69
C LEU A 80 4.87 7.11 -3.55
N GLU A 81 4.58 8.28 -2.99
CA GLU A 81 5.20 9.50 -3.50
C GLU A 81 6.72 9.27 -3.42
N PRO A 82 7.50 9.64 -4.45
CA PRO A 82 8.95 9.58 -4.33
C PRO A 82 9.29 10.36 -3.07
N ALA A 83 10.02 9.73 -2.15
CA ALA A 83 10.52 10.40 -0.97
C ALA A 83 11.24 11.64 -1.48
N THR A 84 10.58 12.80 -1.38
CA THR A 84 11.18 14.07 -1.75
C THR A 84 12.47 14.12 -0.98
N GLN A 85 13.59 14.13 -1.70
CA GLN A 85 14.91 14.30 -1.10
C GLN A 85 14.80 15.46 -0.10
N PRO A 86 15.38 15.34 1.10
CA PRO A 86 15.59 16.55 1.89
C PRO A 86 16.29 17.53 0.96
N LEU A 87 15.74 18.73 0.81
CA LEU A 87 16.43 19.88 0.22
C LEU A 87 17.65 20.13 1.10
N GLY A 88 18.70 19.37 0.86
CA GLY A 88 20.03 19.62 1.36
C GLY A 88 20.57 20.78 0.56
N ASN A 89 20.66 21.93 1.22
CA ASN A 89 21.54 23.02 0.83
C ASN A 89 22.90 22.44 0.38
N ASP A 90 23.33 22.76 -0.84
CA ASP A 90 24.56 23.53 -1.09
C ASP A 90 24.84 23.70 -2.59
N ALA A 91 25.48 24.84 -2.88
CA ALA A 91 26.20 25.23 -4.10
C ALA A 91 25.44 26.01 -5.20
N ALA A 92 25.27 27.32 -4.97
CA ALA A 92 26.01 28.36 -5.71
C ALA A 92 25.91 29.71 -4.99
#